data_AF-A0A397TAR0-F1
#
_entry.id   AF-A0A397TAR0-F1
#
_cell.length_a   1.000
_cell.length_b   1.000
_cell.length_c   1.000
_cell.angle_alpha   90.00
_cell.angle_beta   90.00
_cell.angle_gamma   90.00
#
_symmetry.space_group_name_H-M   'P 1'
#
loop_
_entity.id
_entity.type
_entity.pdbx_description
1 polymer ?
#
loop_
_entity_poly.entity_id
_entity_poly.type
_entity_poly.pdbx_seq_one_letter_code
_entity_poly.pdbx_strand_id
1 'polypeptide(L)'
;MEKIKTDELDEEFVEEVENAVKSIYSQLPLKYIGSSTMKGISFIKFLQNIVDRMNSSETSTLLSIPSEYESVIQFVAQEAIKESIKKYEEKMNTLMGEKGKLPMLWEEFEKMHHECISEVNKSFFEKIIGSPTQIGNFAEQLNEKISKSKEEFVKRNSKELMFYNENIAKELWASHVEIGLNKNGNNSFKNNGKFQEALKSFESDYNKSIKKSPEAIKIIVSYKNNQYLSAINHIKQLGIMNAELAKIMRDEEEANRLKLEALAREEQLRLQIEALKRERQEYVNNAKNKILELQTNIEQQKKSQEEMKQRFAEEKNSLIKTVYRTFDESTKSEEIKTPLEENIEIRNVKPKKRKKCCMCVIT
;
A
#
# COMPACT_ATOMS: atom_id res chain seq x y z
N MET A 1 7.76 50.74 -5.56
CA MET A 1 6.33 50.87 -5.23
C MET A 1 6.24 51.34 -3.80
N GLU A 2 5.61 52.47 -3.55
CA GLU A 2 5.33 52.92 -2.19
C GLU A 2 4.31 51.97 -1.54
N LYS A 3 4.54 51.65 -0.26
CA LYS A 3 3.57 50.89 0.54
C LYS A 3 2.46 51.85 0.95
N ILE A 4 1.31 51.74 0.28
CA ILE A 4 0.07 52.38 0.72
C ILE A 4 -0.47 51.56 1.89
N LYS A 5 -0.92 52.24 2.95
CA LYS A 5 -1.52 51.56 4.11
C LYS A 5 -3.02 51.34 3.88
N THR A 6 -3.60 50.33 4.51
CA THR A 6 -5.01 49.97 4.32
C THR A 6 -5.97 51.10 4.73
N ASP A 7 -5.61 51.93 5.71
CA ASP A 7 -6.35 53.12 6.17
C ASP A 7 -6.30 54.29 5.18
N GLU A 8 -5.44 54.21 4.16
CA GLU A 8 -5.34 55.18 3.07
C GLU A 8 -6.12 54.72 1.81
N LEU A 9 -6.75 53.54 1.86
CA LEU A 9 -7.61 53.00 0.80
C LEU A 9 -9.07 53.38 1.05
N ASP A 10 -9.84 53.41 -0.04
CA ASP A 10 -11.28 53.62 0.01
C ASP A 10 -11.97 52.52 0.84
N GLU A 11 -12.87 52.92 1.75
CA GLU A 11 -13.52 52.00 2.69
C GLU A 11 -14.40 50.96 1.96
N GLU A 12 -15.08 51.36 0.88
CA GLU A 12 -15.91 50.45 0.07
C GLU A 12 -15.01 49.41 -0.62
N PHE A 13 -13.85 49.83 -1.15
CA PHE A 13 -12.87 48.90 -1.71
C PHE A 13 -12.32 47.91 -0.67
N VAL A 14 -12.00 48.37 0.54
CA VAL A 14 -11.50 47.48 1.61
C VAL A 14 -12.57 46.46 2.00
N GLU A 15 -13.82 46.89 2.17
CA GLU A 15 -14.95 46.02 2.47
C GLU A 15 -15.19 44.99 1.36
N GLU A 16 -15.16 45.40 0.09
CA GLU A 16 -15.29 44.50 -1.06
C GLU A 16 -14.17 43.46 -1.10
N VAL A 17 -12.92 43.86 -0.89
CA VAL A 17 -11.77 42.95 -0.88
C VAL A 17 -11.86 41.97 0.30
N GLU A 18 -12.21 42.43 1.50
CA GLU A 18 -12.39 41.55 2.65
C GLU A 18 -13.49 40.52 2.40
N ASN A 19 -14.63 40.96 1.86
CA ASN A 19 -15.76 40.10 1.54
C ASN A 19 -15.38 39.08 0.45
N ALA A 20 -14.64 39.51 -0.58
CA ALA A 20 -14.13 38.63 -1.62
C ALA A 20 -13.16 37.58 -1.05
N VAL A 21 -12.23 37.98 -0.20
CA VAL A 21 -11.26 37.07 0.45
C VAL A 21 -11.98 36.07 1.36
N LYS A 22 -12.90 36.53 2.23
CA LYS A 22 -13.72 35.66 3.09
C LYS A 22 -14.51 34.66 2.26
N SER A 23 -15.11 35.12 1.16
CA SER A 23 -15.85 34.28 0.21
C SER A 23 -14.96 33.18 -0.37
N ILE A 24 -13.76 33.52 -0.87
CA ILE A 24 -12.79 32.57 -1.44
C ILE A 24 -12.36 31.52 -0.41
N TYR A 25 -11.95 31.94 0.80
CA TYR A 25 -11.45 31.01 1.82
C TYR A 25 -12.55 30.12 2.40
N SER A 26 -13.79 30.60 2.46
CA SER A 26 -14.91 29.82 3.00
C SER A 26 -15.24 28.58 2.15
N GLN A 27 -14.79 28.55 0.90
CA GLN A 27 -15.27 27.59 -0.11
C GLN A 27 -14.15 27.02 -0.97
N LEU A 28 -12.89 27.12 -0.55
CA LEU A 28 -11.74 26.71 -1.36
C LEU A 28 -11.81 25.20 -1.68
N PRO A 29 -12.17 24.80 -2.91
CA PRO A 29 -12.35 23.40 -3.22
C PRO A 29 -10.99 22.73 -3.29
N LEU A 30 -10.93 21.48 -2.85
CA LEU A 30 -9.75 20.66 -3.06
C LEU A 30 -9.50 20.48 -4.56
N LYS A 31 -8.22 20.37 -4.94
CA LYS A 31 -7.84 20.01 -6.30
C LYS A 31 -7.81 18.49 -6.43
N TYR A 32 -8.27 17.96 -7.56
CA TYR A 32 -8.36 16.52 -7.79
C TYR A 32 -7.65 16.08 -9.08
N ILE A 33 -7.13 14.86 -9.07
CA ILE A 33 -6.72 14.08 -10.24
C ILE A 33 -7.69 12.89 -10.30
N GLY A 34 -8.66 12.95 -11.21
CA GLY A 34 -9.80 12.03 -11.19
C GLY A 34 -10.56 12.11 -9.86
N SER A 35 -10.72 10.97 -9.18
CA SER A 35 -11.34 10.88 -7.84
C SER A 35 -10.36 11.01 -6.67
N SER A 36 -9.07 11.21 -6.94
CA SER A 36 -8.04 11.35 -5.91
C SER A 36 -7.73 12.82 -5.64
N THR A 37 -7.57 13.19 -4.38
CA THR A 37 -7.11 14.53 -4.00
C THR A 37 -5.67 14.74 -4.44
N MET A 38 -5.40 15.86 -5.11
CA MET A 38 -4.05 16.28 -5.48
C MET A 38 -3.32 16.78 -4.23
N LYS A 39 -2.17 16.19 -3.92
CA LYS A 39 -1.30 16.55 -2.79
C LYS A 39 -0.07 17.27 -3.32
N GLY A 40 0.76 17.83 -2.42
CA GLY A 40 1.95 18.60 -2.81
C GLY A 40 2.86 17.89 -3.83
N ILE A 41 3.14 16.61 -3.63
CA ILE A 41 4.00 15.83 -4.54
C ILE A 41 3.38 15.65 -5.93
N SER A 42 2.07 15.41 -6.02
CA SER A 42 1.39 15.26 -7.31
C SER A 42 1.22 16.61 -8.02
N PHE A 43 1.01 17.69 -7.27
CA PHE A 43 0.96 19.05 -7.80
C PHE A 43 2.31 19.50 -8.37
N ILE A 44 3.41 19.26 -7.65
CA ILE A 44 4.77 19.58 -8.13
C ILE A 44 5.05 18.84 -9.43
N LYS A 45 4.76 17.54 -9.49
CA LYS A 45 4.98 16.75 -10.71
C LYS A 45 4.13 17.25 -11.88
N PHE A 46 2.88 17.62 -11.61
CA PHE A 46 1.98 18.19 -12.61
C PHE A 46 2.54 19.51 -13.19
N LEU A 47 3.01 20.41 -12.33
CA LEU A 47 3.62 21.68 -12.77
C LEU A 47 4.89 21.45 -13.60
N GLN A 48 5.76 20.54 -13.14
CA GLN A 48 6.97 20.16 -13.89
C GLN A 48 6.63 19.71 -15.30
N ASN A 49 5.67 18.78 -15.42
CA ASN A 49 5.29 18.28 -16.75
C ASN A 49 4.72 19.39 -17.65
N ILE A 50 3.90 20.30 -17.11
CA ILE A 50 3.37 21.43 -17.89
C ILE A 50 4.51 22.31 -18.39
N VAL A 51 5.44 22.68 -17.52
CA VAL A 51 6.57 23.55 -17.86
C VAL A 51 7.48 22.88 -18.89
N ASP A 52 7.81 21.62 -18.70
CA ASP A 52 8.64 20.85 -19.64
C ASP A 52 8.00 20.80 -21.03
N ARG A 53 6.69 20.58 -21.09
CA ARG A 53 5.95 20.50 -22.36
C ARG A 53 5.85 21.85 -23.07
N MET A 54 5.59 22.93 -22.33
CA MET A 54 5.60 24.29 -22.87
C MET A 54 6.96 24.66 -23.48
N ASN A 55 8.05 24.14 -22.89
CA ASN A 55 9.42 24.39 -23.36
C ASN A 55 9.88 23.40 -24.45
N SER A 56 9.10 22.36 -24.78
CA SER A 56 9.45 21.38 -25.81
C SER A 56 9.06 21.88 -27.22
N SER A 57 10.04 21.98 -28.12
CA SER A 57 9.86 22.53 -29.47
C SER A 57 9.00 21.68 -30.40
N GLU A 58 8.71 20.42 -30.04
CA GLU A 58 7.98 19.46 -30.89
C GLU A 58 6.48 19.32 -30.55
N THR A 59 6.01 19.79 -29.38
CA THR A 59 4.60 19.57 -28.94
C THR A 59 3.86 20.79 -28.39
N SER A 60 4.37 21.99 -28.67
CA SER A 60 3.83 23.29 -28.22
C SER A 60 2.31 23.47 -28.43
N THR A 61 1.68 22.72 -29.34
CA THR A 61 0.28 22.92 -29.72
C THR A 61 -0.77 22.10 -28.95
N LEU A 62 -0.43 21.05 -28.20
CA LEU A 62 -1.45 20.20 -27.54
C LEU A 62 -1.03 19.72 -26.14
N LEU A 63 -1.22 20.56 -25.12
CA LEU A 63 -1.28 20.13 -23.72
C LEU A 63 -2.51 19.22 -23.52
N SER A 64 -2.28 17.93 -23.30
CA SER A 64 -3.35 16.97 -23.00
C SER A 64 -3.40 16.69 -21.49
N ILE A 65 -4.35 17.31 -20.80
CA ILE A 65 -4.56 17.13 -19.35
C ILE A 65 -4.64 15.64 -18.95
N PRO A 66 -5.34 14.75 -19.68
CA PRO A 66 -5.35 13.32 -19.38
C PRO A 66 -3.97 12.66 -19.40
N SER A 67 -3.11 13.02 -20.37
CA SER A 67 -1.75 12.46 -20.45
C SER A 67 -0.88 12.92 -19.28
N GLU A 68 -1.07 14.15 -18.81
CA GLU A 68 -0.33 14.65 -17.65
C GLU A 68 -0.76 14.00 -16.35
N TYR A 69 -2.06 13.75 -16.20
CA TYR A 69 -2.59 13.04 -15.04
C TYR A 69 -2.08 11.60 -14.96
N GLU A 70 -1.97 10.89 -16.08
CA GLU A 70 -1.39 9.55 -16.09
C GLU A 70 0.08 9.58 -15.66
N SER A 71 0.87 10.49 -16.21
CA SER A 71 2.28 10.67 -15.83
C SER A 71 2.44 10.97 -14.32
N VAL A 72 1.57 11.82 -13.77
CA VAL A 72 1.57 12.13 -12.34
C VAL A 72 1.16 10.92 -11.49
N ILE A 73 0.14 10.16 -11.90
CA ILE A 73 -0.29 8.95 -11.20
C ILE A 73 0.85 7.93 -11.15
N GLN A 74 1.51 7.67 -12.28
CA GLN A 74 2.65 6.75 -12.36
C GLN A 74 3.80 7.22 -11.47
N PHE A 75 4.15 8.50 -11.50
CA PHE A 75 5.22 9.06 -10.67
C PHE A 75 4.94 8.90 -9.18
N VAL A 76 3.74 9.29 -8.72
CA VAL A 76 3.33 9.16 -7.31
C VAL A 76 3.35 7.70 -6.87
N ALA A 77 2.89 6.79 -7.73
CA ALA A 77 2.89 5.37 -7.44
C ALA A 77 4.31 4.83 -7.26
N GLN A 78 5.23 5.15 -8.17
CA GLN A 78 6.61 4.66 -8.07
C GLN A 78 7.34 5.22 -6.85
N GLU A 79 7.16 6.50 -6.52
CA GLU A 79 7.72 7.07 -5.30
C GLU A 79 7.12 6.44 -4.03
N ALA A 80 5.81 6.21 -4.00
CA ALA A 80 5.16 5.54 -2.89
C ALA A 80 5.65 4.08 -2.71
N ILE A 81 5.83 3.34 -3.80
CA ILE A 81 6.38 1.97 -3.79
C ILE A 81 7.81 1.98 -3.27
N LYS A 82 8.66 2.87 -3.80
CA LYS A 82 10.07 3.00 -3.41
C LYS A 82 10.22 3.34 -1.93
N GLU A 83 9.47 4.31 -1.45
CA GLU A 83 9.46 4.69 -0.02
C GLU A 83 8.99 3.53 0.86
N SER A 84 7.95 2.82 0.43
CA SER A 84 7.35 1.69 1.14
C SER A 84 8.34 0.54 1.33
N ILE A 85 9.05 0.16 0.27
CA ILE A 85 10.07 -0.89 0.30
C ILE A 85 11.23 -0.47 1.21
N LYS A 86 11.71 0.77 1.04
CA LYS A 86 12.81 1.29 1.87
C LYS A 86 12.45 1.23 3.36
N LYS A 87 11.24 1.67 3.73
CA LYS A 87 10.75 1.61 5.12
C LYS A 87 10.68 0.17 5.63
N TYR A 88 10.14 -0.74 4.82
CA TYR A 88 10.06 -2.16 5.16
C TYR A 88 11.46 -2.73 5.45
N GLU A 89 12.40 -2.52 4.53
CA GLU A 89 13.78 -3.03 4.64
C GLU A 89 14.53 -2.44 5.82
N GLU A 90 14.46 -1.12 6.03
CA GLU A 90 15.11 -0.45 7.16
C GLU A 90 14.58 -0.95 8.49
N LYS A 91 13.25 -1.09 8.62
CA LYS A 91 12.62 -1.58 9.84
C LYS A 91 12.97 -3.04 10.10
N MET A 92 12.87 -3.90 9.09
CA MET A 92 13.23 -5.31 9.22
C MET A 92 14.72 -5.52 9.55
N ASN A 93 15.62 -4.77 8.89
CA ASN A 93 17.05 -4.83 9.18
C ASN A 93 17.36 -4.38 10.61
N THR A 94 16.69 -3.32 11.09
CA THR A 94 16.85 -2.85 12.47
C THR A 94 16.39 -3.90 13.46
N LEU A 95 15.16 -4.41 13.28
CA LEU A 95 14.56 -5.38 14.19
C LEU A 95 15.35 -6.68 14.26
N MET A 96 15.88 -7.18 13.14
CA MET A 96 16.69 -8.40 13.11
C MET A 96 18.17 -8.19 13.43
N GLY A 97 18.65 -6.95 13.35
CA GLY A 97 20.03 -6.57 13.69
C GLY A 97 20.27 -6.46 15.20
N GLU A 98 19.21 -6.41 16.00
CA GLU A 98 19.30 -6.44 17.46
C GLU A 98 19.97 -7.72 17.96
N LYS A 99 20.90 -7.57 18.92
CA LYS A 99 21.67 -8.69 19.44
C LYS A 99 20.76 -9.73 20.09
N GLY A 100 20.90 -11.00 19.67
CA GLY A 100 20.15 -12.12 20.22
C GLY A 100 18.77 -12.35 19.59
N LYS A 101 18.38 -11.57 18.58
CA LYS A 101 17.08 -11.72 17.91
C LYS A 101 17.01 -12.97 17.03
N LEU A 102 18.10 -13.30 16.33
CA LEU A 102 18.20 -14.51 15.52
C LEU A 102 18.93 -15.63 16.29
N PRO A 103 18.53 -16.90 16.11
CA PRO A 103 17.39 -17.35 15.30
C PRO A 103 16.03 -17.15 15.99
N MET A 104 15.03 -16.84 15.18
CA MET A 104 13.65 -16.57 15.59
C MET A 104 12.72 -17.72 15.18
N LEU A 105 11.72 -18.02 16.01
CA LEU A 105 10.67 -18.98 15.64
C LEU A 105 9.79 -18.39 14.53
N TRP A 106 9.30 -19.24 13.62
CA TRP A 106 8.56 -18.78 12.44
C TRP A 106 7.28 -18.00 12.77
N GLU A 107 6.58 -18.33 13.86
CA GLU A 107 5.38 -17.59 14.29
C GLU A 107 5.71 -16.14 14.68
N GLU A 108 6.81 -15.95 15.42
CA GLU A 108 7.29 -14.61 15.81
C GLU A 108 7.82 -13.84 14.59
N PHE A 109 8.54 -14.54 13.72
CA PHE A 109 9.06 -13.98 12.46
C PHE A 109 7.92 -13.47 11.57
N GLU A 110 6.89 -14.30 11.32
CA GLU A 110 5.75 -13.92 10.49
C GLU A 110 4.91 -12.80 11.12
N LYS A 111 4.80 -12.76 12.45
CA LYS A 111 4.14 -11.66 13.16
C LYS A 111 4.88 -10.32 12.94
N MET A 112 6.20 -10.32 13.10
CA MET A 112 7.03 -9.14 12.89
C MET A 112 6.92 -8.62 11.45
N HIS A 113 7.01 -9.52 10.47
CA HIS A 113 6.82 -9.17 9.07
C HIS A 113 5.44 -8.59 8.81
N HIS A 114 4.39 -9.21 9.36
CA HIS A 114 3.03 -8.72 9.20
C HIS A 114 2.86 -7.30 9.76
N GLU A 115 3.36 -7.01 10.96
CA GLU A 115 3.31 -5.67 11.55
C GLU A 115 4.02 -4.63 10.68
N CYS A 116 5.20 -4.98 10.15
CA CYS A 116 5.95 -4.09 9.27
C CYS A 116 5.24 -3.84 7.93
N ILE A 117 4.75 -4.90 7.29
CA ILE A 117 3.99 -4.83 6.04
C ILE A 117 2.73 -4.01 6.24
N SER A 118 2.09 -4.13 7.41
CA SER A 118 0.86 -3.43 7.72
C SER A 118 1.03 -1.90 7.72
N GLU A 119 2.04 -1.42 8.44
CA GLU A 119 2.37 0.00 8.49
C GLU A 119 2.73 0.56 7.11
N VAL A 120 3.49 -0.22 6.34
CA VAL A 120 3.91 0.14 4.98
C VAL A 120 2.70 0.23 4.05
N ASN A 121 1.81 -0.76 4.08
CA ASN A 121 0.59 -0.77 3.28
C ASN A 121 -0.32 0.41 3.62
N LYS A 122 -0.51 0.70 4.92
CA LYS A 122 -1.28 1.87 5.35
C LYS A 122 -0.70 3.15 4.74
N SER A 123 0.61 3.38 4.89
CA SER A 123 1.28 4.55 4.32
C SER A 123 1.19 4.60 2.79
N PHE A 124 1.22 3.45 2.11
CA PHE A 124 1.07 3.37 0.66
C PHE A 124 -0.33 3.78 0.19
N PHE A 125 -1.38 3.21 0.78
CA PHE A 125 -2.77 3.50 0.40
C PHE A 125 -3.19 4.94 0.72
N GLU A 126 -2.62 5.56 1.76
CA GLU A 126 -2.81 6.98 2.06
C GLU A 126 -2.22 7.90 0.97
N LYS A 127 -1.15 7.47 0.29
CA LYS A 127 -0.41 8.29 -0.70
C LYS A 127 -0.84 8.04 -2.13
N ILE A 128 -1.19 6.80 -2.45
CA ILE A 128 -1.48 6.39 -3.82
C ILE A 128 -2.70 7.13 -4.38
N ILE A 129 -2.62 7.44 -5.66
CA ILE A 129 -3.69 8.10 -6.44
C ILE A 129 -3.97 7.29 -7.70
N GLY A 130 -5.13 7.51 -8.30
CA GLY A 130 -5.54 6.88 -9.55
C GLY A 130 -6.89 6.17 -9.45
N SER A 131 -7.26 5.48 -10.52
CA SER A 131 -8.45 4.63 -10.54
C SER A 131 -8.26 3.38 -9.66
N PRO A 132 -9.35 2.73 -9.21
CA PRO A 132 -9.26 1.47 -8.47
C PRO A 132 -8.40 0.40 -9.16
N THR A 133 -8.51 0.27 -10.48
CA THR A 133 -7.70 -0.67 -11.27
C THR A 133 -6.21 -0.32 -11.23
N GLN A 134 -5.85 0.96 -11.43
CA GLN A 134 -4.46 1.40 -11.34
C GLN A 134 -3.88 1.17 -9.94
N ILE A 135 -4.62 1.53 -8.90
CA ILE A 135 -4.22 1.31 -7.50
C ILE A 135 -3.99 -0.18 -7.24
N GLY A 136 -4.88 -1.05 -7.71
CA GLY A 136 -4.72 -2.50 -7.61
C GLY A 136 -3.42 -2.99 -8.24
N ASN A 137 -3.13 -2.57 -9.48
CA ASN A 137 -1.90 -2.94 -10.17
C ASN A 137 -0.63 -2.44 -9.46
N PHE A 138 -0.66 -1.23 -8.90
CA PHE A 138 0.48 -0.71 -8.12
C PHE A 138 0.67 -1.43 -6.80
N ALA A 139 -0.42 -1.83 -6.15
CA ALA A 139 -0.35 -2.58 -4.91
C ALA A 139 0.17 -4.01 -5.14
N GLU A 140 -0.16 -4.63 -6.27
CA GLU A 140 0.46 -5.88 -6.72
C GLU A 140 1.97 -5.72 -6.91
N GLN A 141 2.41 -4.68 -7.61
CA GLN A 141 3.84 -4.37 -7.76
C GLN A 141 4.56 -4.16 -6.42
N LEU A 142 3.91 -3.49 -5.45
CA LEU A 142 4.45 -3.34 -4.11
C LEU A 142 4.61 -4.70 -3.41
N ASN A 143 3.56 -5.53 -3.44
CA ASN A 143 3.54 -6.84 -2.80
C ASN A 143 4.62 -7.76 -3.39
N GLU A 144 4.83 -7.76 -4.71
CA GLU A 144 5.89 -8.53 -5.35
C GLU A 144 7.28 -8.10 -4.86
N LYS A 145 7.53 -6.79 -4.76
CA LYS A 145 8.84 -6.27 -4.30
C LYS A 145 9.06 -6.55 -2.82
N ILE A 146 8.04 -6.39 -1.98
CA ILE A 146 8.11 -6.76 -0.55
C ILE A 146 8.38 -8.26 -0.41
N SER A 147 7.71 -9.11 -1.19
CA SER A 147 7.89 -10.57 -1.15
C SER A 147 9.33 -10.96 -1.49
N LYS A 148 9.91 -10.38 -2.55
CA LYS A 148 11.32 -10.57 -2.90
C LYS A 148 12.27 -10.17 -1.77
N SER A 149 11.99 -9.04 -1.11
CA SER A 149 12.78 -8.59 0.04
C SER A 149 12.61 -9.51 1.26
N LYS A 150 11.39 -10.00 1.53
CA LYS A 150 11.08 -10.99 2.58
C LYS A 150 11.87 -12.29 2.41
N GLU A 151 12.07 -12.76 1.18
CA GLU A 151 12.83 -13.99 0.91
C GLU A 151 14.25 -13.97 1.47
N GLU A 152 14.94 -12.83 1.41
CA GLU A 152 16.31 -12.71 1.95
C GLU A 152 16.32 -12.84 3.48
N PHE A 153 15.32 -12.26 4.15
CA PHE A 153 15.15 -12.38 5.59
C PHE A 153 14.76 -13.80 6.01
N VAL A 154 13.89 -14.47 5.24
CA VAL A 154 13.54 -15.89 5.42
C VAL A 154 14.78 -16.78 5.32
N LYS A 155 15.61 -16.60 4.28
CA LYS A 155 16.86 -17.36 4.10
C LYS A 155 17.80 -17.17 5.29
N ARG A 156 17.96 -15.93 5.76
CA ARG A 156 18.83 -15.60 6.91
C ARG A 156 18.33 -16.29 8.18
N ASN A 157 17.05 -16.18 8.51
CA ASN A 157 16.50 -16.81 9.72
C ASN A 157 16.58 -18.35 9.65
N SER A 158 16.24 -18.93 8.49
CA SER A 158 16.32 -20.38 8.28
C SER A 158 17.75 -20.91 8.46
N LYS A 159 18.76 -20.19 7.95
CA LYS A 159 20.17 -20.55 8.14
C LYS A 159 20.58 -20.56 9.62
N GLU A 160 20.20 -19.53 10.37
CA GLU A 160 20.50 -19.45 11.81
C GLU A 160 19.76 -20.53 12.62
N LEU A 161 18.50 -20.82 12.27
CA LEU A 161 17.73 -21.92 12.88
C LEU A 161 18.39 -23.27 12.63
N MET A 162 18.87 -23.50 11.40
CA MET A 162 19.61 -24.70 11.04
C MET A 162 20.88 -24.82 11.90
N PHE A 163 21.70 -23.77 11.96
CA PHE A 163 22.94 -23.79 12.73
C PHE A 163 22.70 -24.04 14.23
N TYR A 164 21.75 -23.32 14.82
CA TYR A 164 21.41 -23.46 16.25
C TYR A 164 20.96 -24.88 16.59
N ASN A 165 20.00 -25.42 15.83
CA ASN A 165 19.46 -26.75 16.09
C ASN A 165 20.48 -27.85 15.79
N GLU A 166 21.36 -27.66 14.80
CA GLU A 166 22.39 -28.63 14.43
C GLU A 166 23.45 -28.74 15.53
N ASN A 167 23.85 -27.63 16.16
CA ASN A 167 24.78 -27.66 17.29
C ASN A 167 24.21 -28.42 18.48
N ILE A 168 22.93 -28.20 18.80
CA ILE A 168 22.23 -28.96 19.85
C ILE A 168 22.21 -30.45 19.51
N ALA A 169 21.88 -30.81 18.26
CA ALA A 169 21.90 -32.21 17.83
C ALA A 169 23.29 -32.84 18.00
N LYS A 170 24.35 -32.12 17.60
CA LYS A 170 25.74 -32.61 17.71
C LYS A 170 26.13 -32.85 19.16
N GLU A 171 25.88 -31.89 20.03
CA GLU A 171 26.22 -31.99 21.46
C GLU A 171 25.47 -33.15 22.13
N LEU A 172 24.16 -33.25 21.90
CA LEU A 172 23.34 -34.31 22.48
C LEU A 172 23.65 -35.70 21.91
N TRP A 173 23.95 -35.78 20.61
CA TRP A 173 24.36 -37.04 20.00
C TRP A 173 25.68 -37.54 20.58
N ALA A 174 26.65 -36.64 20.73
CA ALA A 174 27.92 -36.95 21.36
C ALA A 174 27.72 -37.46 22.79
N SER A 175 26.89 -36.77 23.59
CA SER A 175 26.67 -37.11 25.00
C SER A 175 25.89 -38.39 25.23
N HIS A 176 24.87 -38.67 24.41
CA HIS A 176 23.96 -39.80 24.64
C HIS A 176 24.37 -41.05 23.85
N VAL A 177 24.81 -40.89 22.61
CA VAL A 177 24.96 -42.02 21.67
C VAL A 177 26.43 -42.32 21.38
N GLU A 178 27.19 -41.32 20.94
CA GLU A 178 28.57 -41.52 20.46
C GLU A 178 29.49 -42.11 21.53
N ILE A 179 29.36 -41.65 22.78
CA ILE A 179 30.13 -42.17 23.93
C ILE A 179 29.93 -43.69 24.10
N GLY A 180 28.74 -44.21 23.84
CA GLY A 180 28.43 -45.64 23.97
C GLY A 180 28.84 -46.48 22.77
N LEU A 181 29.14 -45.86 21.62
CA LEU A 181 29.62 -46.55 20.43
C LEU A 181 31.12 -46.92 20.52
N ASN A 182 31.88 -46.32 21.44
CA ASN A 182 33.30 -46.62 21.58
C ASN A 182 33.53 -47.96 22.32
N LYS A 183 33.98 -48.99 21.58
CA LYS A 183 34.25 -50.35 22.08
C LYS A 183 35.23 -50.42 23.25
N ASN A 184 36.16 -49.46 23.36
CA ASN A 184 37.23 -49.48 24.36
C ASN A 184 36.94 -48.57 25.57
N GLY A 185 35.76 -47.93 25.62
CA GLY A 185 35.36 -47.09 26.73
C GLY A 185 34.57 -47.85 27.78
N ASN A 186 34.73 -47.50 29.05
CA ASN A 186 33.92 -48.03 30.16
C ASN A 186 32.39 -47.81 29.96
N ASN A 187 32.00 -46.94 29.03
CA ASN A 187 30.64 -46.55 28.73
C ASN A 187 30.04 -47.25 27.50
N SER A 188 30.71 -48.26 26.91
CA SER A 188 30.23 -48.97 25.72
C SER A 188 28.85 -49.63 25.95
N PHE A 189 28.00 -49.65 24.93
CA PHE A 189 26.69 -50.31 25.02
C PHE A 189 26.81 -51.81 25.28
N LYS A 190 26.18 -52.29 26.36
CA LYS A 190 26.23 -53.71 26.77
C LYS A 190 25.20 -54.61 26.08
N ASN A 191 24.10 -54.03 25.62
CA ASN A 191 23.00 -54.73 24.93
C ASN A 191 22.20 -53.73 24.08
N ASN A 192 21.37 -54.27 23.18
CA ASN A 192 20.49 -53.46 22.33
C ASN A 192 19.55 -52.54 23.12
N GLY A 193 19.01 -52.99 24.26
CA GLY A 193 18.10 -52.18 25.08
C GLY A 193 18.75 -50.87 25.53
N LYS A 194 20.02 -50.91 25.96
CA LYS A 194 20.79 -49.72 26.35
C LYS A 194 21.06 -48.78 25.18
N PHE A 195 21.31 -49.32 23.98
CA PHE A 195 21.45 -48.51 22.76
C PHE A 195 20.13 -47.80 22.40
N GLN A 196 18.99 -48.51 22.46
CA GLN A 196 17.68 -47.92 22.22
C GLN A 196 17.29 -46.86 23.27
N GLU A 197 17.62 -47.09 24.55
CA GLU A 197 17.44 -46.09 25.62
C GLU A 197 18.24 -44.81 25.33
N ALA A 198 19.48 -44.94 24.83
CA ALA A 198 20.30 -43.80 24.46
C ALA A 198 19.71 -43.01 23.27
N LEU A 199 19.24 -43.70 22.23
CA LEU A 199 18.54 -43.04 21.11
C LEU A 199 17.29 -42.31 21.58
N LYS A 200 16.48 -42.92 22.46
CA LYS A 200 15.30 -42.28 23.05
C LYS A 200 15.66 -41.07 23.92
N SER A 201 16.76 -41.14 24.67
CA SER A 201 17.25 -40.04 25.51
C SER A 201 17.70 -38.87 24.64
N PHE A 202 18.46 -39.15 23.58
CA PHE A 202 18.85 -38.17 22.57
C PHE A 202 17.63 -37.47 21.96
N GLU A 203 16.63 -38.22 21.48
CA GLU A 203 15.42 -37.64 20.89
C GLU A 203 14.60 -36.83 21.89
N SER A 204 14.48 -37.31 23.13
CA SER A 204 13.75 -36.61 24.19
C SER A 204 14.39 -35.26 24.51
N ASP A 205 15.71 -35.24 24.70
CA ASP A 205 16.42 -34.02 25.07
C ASP A 205 16.58 -33.07 23.87
N TYR A 206 16.71 -33.61 22.65
CA TYR A 206 16.68 -32.82 21.43
C TYR A 206 15.37 -32.07 21.33
N ASN A 207 14.23 -32.77 21.43
CA ASN A 207 12.89 -32.15 21.35
C ASN A 207 12.62 -31.09 22.42
N LYS A 208 13.28 -31.16 23.58
CA LYS A 208 13.17 -30.15 24.65
C LYS A 208 14.04 -28.92 24.41
N SER A 209 15.20 -29.10 23.77
CA SER A 209 16.25 -28.07 23.69
C SER A 209 16.20 -27.25 22.41
N ILE A 210 15.63 -27.79 21.33
CA ILE A 210 15.55 -27.13 20.03
C ILE A 210 14.59 -25.93 20.01
N LYS A 211 14.83 -25.05 19.03
CA LYS A 211 13.79 -24.17 18.51
C LYS A 211 12.95 -24.97 17.52
N LYS A 212 11.71 -25.29 17.90
CA LYS A 212 10.78 -26.07 17.07
C LYS A 212 10.54 -25.37 15.74
N SER A 213 11.03 -25.97 14.66
CA SER A 213 10.90 -25.43 13.31
C SER A 213 11.08 -26.55 12.27
N PRO A 214 10.71 -26.31 10.99
CA PRO A 214 11.00 -27.24 9.90
C PRO A 214 12.50 -27.57 9.78
N GLU A 215 13.39 -26.63 10.10
CA GLU A 215 14.85 -26.86 10.14
C GLU A 215 15.24 -27.88 11.21
N ALA A 216 14.66 -27.81 12.41
CA ALA A 216 14.90 -28.81 13.45
C ALA A 216 14.50 -30.22 12.99
N ILE A 217 13.41 -30.32 12.21
CA ILE A 217 12.96 -31.60 11.64
C ILE A 217 13.93 -32.09 10.56
N LYS A 218 14.41 -31.21 9.67
CA LYS A 218 15.42 -31.55 8.66
C LYS A 218 16.69 -32.12 9.29
N ILE A 219 17.11 -31.57 10.44
CA ILE A 219 18.29 -32.04 11.17
C ILE A 219 18.06 -33.45 11.71
N ILE A 220 16.97 -33.70 12.44
CA ILE A 220 16.73 -35.06 12.99
C ILE A 220 16.55 -36.09 11.87
N VAL A 221 15.90 -35.72 10.76
CA VAL A 221 15.81 -36.55 9.55
C VAL A 221 17.19 -36.88 8.98
N SER A 222 18.10 -35.90 8.93
CA SER A 222 19.50 -36.12 8.52
C SER A 222 20.22 -37.07 9.47
N TYR A 223 20.00 -36.93 10.78
CA TYR A 223 20.55 -37.85 11.80
C TYR A 223 20.05 -39.28 11.62
N LYS A 224 18.74 -39.45 11.36
CA LYS A 224 18.14 -40.76 11.07
C LYS A 224 18.72 -41.38 9.80
N ASN A 225 18.95 -40.59 8.75
CA ASN A 225 19.50 -41.06 7.48
C ASN A 225 20.98 -41.44 7.54
N ASN A 226 21.78 -40.78 8.38
CA ASN A 226 23.24 -40.97 8.36
C ASN A 226 23.74 -41.58 9.68
N GLN A 227 23.60 -40.84 10.78
CA GLN A 227 24.17 -41.19 12.09
C GLN A 227 23.51 -42.44 12.69
N TYR A 228 22.17 -42.56 12.62
CA TYR A 228 21.46 -43.72 13.15
C TYR A 228 21.80 -44.99 12.36
N LEU A 229 21.78 -44.91 11.03
CA LEU A 229 22.15 -46.06 10.19
C LEU A 229 23.59 -46.52 10.46
N SER A 230 24.52 -45.57 10.58
CA SER A 230 25.91 -45.86 10.95
C SER A 230 25.99 -46.54 12.32
N ALA A 231 25.30 -45.99 13.33
CA ALA A 231 25.29 -46.53 14.69
C ALA A 231 24.68 -47.94 14.75
N ILE A 232 23.55 -48.18 14.10
CA ILE A 232 22.91 -49.51 14.01
C ILE A 232 23.86 -50.53 13.38
N ASN A 233 24.52 -50.15 12.28
CA ASN A 233 25.49 -51.02 11.62
C ASN A 233 26.68 -51.33 12.52
N HIS A 234 27.19 -50.35 13.26
CA HIS A 234 28.28 -50.54 14.21
C HIS A 234 27.89 -51.49 15.35
N ILE A 235 26.73 -51.28 15.97
CA ILE A 235 26.19 -52.13 17.05
C ILE A 235 25.99 -53.58 16.56
N LYS A 236 25.52 -53.75 15.32
CA LYS A 236 25.44 -55.08 14.67
C LYS A 236 26.82 -55.71 14.51
N GLN A 237 27.83 -54.97 14.05
CA GLN A 237 29.21 -55.48 13.89
C GLN A 237 29.85 -55.89 15.22
N LEU A 238 29.50 -55.20 16.31
CA LEU A 238 29.94 -55.55 17.66
C LEU A 238 29.26 -56.81 18.23
N GLY A 239 28.28 -57.40 17.53
CA GLY A 239 27.53 -58.57 17.98
C GLY A 239 26.49 -58.26 19.08
N ILE A 240 26.28 -56.98 19.38
CA ILE A 240 25.32 -56.51 20.39
C ILE A 240 23.87 -56.66 19.89
N MET A 241 23.68 -56.67 18.57
CA MET A 241 22.39 -56.78 17.91
C MET A 241 22.49 -57.76 16.74
N ASN A 242 21.48 -58.63 16.59
CA ASN A 242 21.41 -59.57 15.47
C ASN A 242 20.92 -58.88 14.18
N ALA A 243 21.05 -59.57 13.04
CA ALA A 243 20.71 -59.01 11.73
C ALA A 243 19.23 -58.67 11.57
N GLU A 244 18.33 -59.47 12.17
CA GLU A 244 16.88 -59.28 12.07
C GLU A 244 16.42 -58.05 12.84
N LEU A 245 16.87 -57.90 14.09
CA LEU A 245 16.61 -56.72 14.91
C LEU A 245 17.17 -55.44 14.25
N ALA A 246 18.36 -55.52 13.65
CA ALA A 246 18.94 -54.40 12.92
C ALA A 246 18.10 -54.01 11.70
N LYS A 247 17.46 -54.97 11.04
CA LYS A 247 16.55 -54.70 9.92
C LYS A 247 15.26 -54.03 10.42
N ILE A 248 14.62 -54.61 11.44
CA ILE A 248 13.40 -54.05 12.04
C ILE A 248 13.62 -52.59 12.48
N MET A 249 14.73 -52.31 13.16
CA MET A 249 15.04 -50.95 13.59
C MET A 249 15.24 -49.99 12.41
N ARG A 250 15.92 -50.42 11.34
CA ARG A 250 16.06 -49.56 10.14
C ARG A 250 14.71 -49.26 9.50
N ASP A 251 13.85 -50.26 9.39
CA ASP A 251 12.53 -50.10 8.79
C ASP A 251 11.64 -49.18 9.65
N GLU A 252 11.73 -49.27 10.97
CA GLU A 252 11.04 -48.38 11.91
C GLU A 252 11.54 -46.92 11.82
N GLU A 253 12.87 -46.73 11.78
CA GLU A 253 13.47 -45.39 11.64
C GLU A 253 13.14 -44.74 10.31
N GLU A 254 13.10 -45.53 9.23
CA GLU A 254 12.70 -45.08 7.90
C GLU A 254 11.21 -44.65 7.87
N ALA A 255 10.32 -45.41 8.50
CA ALA A 255 8.91 -45.03 8.62
C ALA A 255 8.72 -43.76 9.46
N ASN A 256 9.46 -43.63 10.57
CA ASN A 256 9.45 -42.44 11.41
C ASN A 256 9.95 -41.22 10.64
N ARG A 257 11.04 -41.35 9.89
CA ARG A 257 11.58 -40.32 9.02
C ARG A 257 10.54 -39.78 8.04
N LEU A 258 9.87 -40.67 7.29
CA LEU A 258 8.84 -40.28 6.32
C LEU A 258 7.69 -39.52 7.00
N LYS A 259 7.27 -39.95 8.19
CA LYS A 259 6.26 -39.26 8.99
C LYS A 259 6.72 -37.85 9.40
N LEU A 260 7.96 -37.71 9.87
CA LEU A 260 8.53 -36.41 10.25
C LEU A 260 8.61 -35.46 9.06
N GLU A 261 9.05 -35.94 7.90
CA GLU A 261 9.10 -35.13 6.67
C GLU A 261 7.71 -34.64 6.25
N ALA A 262 6.69 -35.51 6.35
CA ALA A 262 5.31 -35.13 6.05
C ALA A 262 4.80 -34.03 7.01
N LEU A 263 5.02 -34.20 8.32
CA LEU A 263 4.64 -33.22 9.33
C LEU A 263 5.37 -31.87 9.14
N ALA A 264 6.65 -31.89 8.76
CA ALA A 264 7.41 -30.67 8.48
C ALA A 264 6.82 -29.89 7.30
N ARG A 265 6.41 -30.59 6.23
CA ARG A 265 5.77 -29.98 5.06
C ARG A 265 4.40 -29.42 5.40
N GLU A 266 3.61 -30.17 6.16
CA GLU A 266 2.30 -29.72 6.64
C GLU A 266 2.41 -28.43 7.47
N GLU A 267 3.34 -28.40 8.41
CA GLU A 267 3.55 -27.23 9.27
C GLU A 267 4.04 -26.01 8.47
N GLN A 268 4.95 -26.21 7.51
CA GLN A 268 5.40 -25.13 6.63
C GLN A 268 4.23 -24.54 5.82
N LEU A 269 3.35 -25.40 5.28
CA LEU A 269 2.17 -24.96 4.55
C LEU A 269 1.17 -24.25 5.47
N ARG A 270 0.96 -24.74 6.69
CA ARG A 270 0.09 -24.10 7.69
C ARG A 270 0.55 -22.66 7.95
N LEU A 271 1.83 -22.46 8.24
CA LEU A 271 2.42 -21.14 8.50
C LEU A 271 2.25 -20.20 7.29
N GLN A 272 2.49 -20.68 6.08
CA GLN A 272 2.29 -19.89 4.85
C GLN A 272 0.82 -19.49 4.65
N ILE A 273 -0.12 -20.41 4.85
CA ILE A 273 -1.55 -20.15 4.72
C ILE A 273 -2.02 -19.11 5.74
N GLU A 274 -1.55 -19.21 6.99
CA GLU A 274 -1.89 -18.25 8.03
C GLU A 274 -1.34 -16.85 7.75
N ALA A 275 -0.09 -16.76 7.29
CA ALA A 275 0.51 -15.49 6.87
C ALA A 275 -0.29 -14.85 5.73
N LEU A 276 -0.58 -15.60 4.66
CA LEU A 276 -1.36 -15.13 3.52
C LEU A 276 -2.78 -14.70 3.91
N LYS A 277 -3.43 -15.40 4.85
CA LYS A 277 -4.75 -15.01 5.36
C LYS A 277 -4.71 -13.65 6.05
N ARG A 278 -3.70 -13.40 6.89
CA ARG A 278 -3.53 -12.10 7.58
C ARG A 278 -3.26 -10.98 6.58
N GLU A 279 -2.30 -11.17 5.68
CA GLU A 279 -1.94 -10.19 4.65
C GLU A 279 -3.16 -9.86 3.74
N ARG A 280 -3.91 -10.88 3.32
CA ARG A 280 -5.13 -10.68 2.51
C ARG A 280 -6.19 -9.88 3.25
N GLN A 281 -6.47 -10.21 4.51
CA GLN A 281 -7.50 -9.51 5.28
C GLN A 281 -7.16 -8.02 5.43
N GLU A 282 -5.89 -7.73 5.67
CA GLU A 282 -5.42 -6.37 5.82
C GLU A 282 -5.47 -5.58 4.51
N TYR A 283 -5.03 -6.20 3.41
CA TYR A 283 -5.13 -5.62 2.08
C TYR A 283 -6.58 -5.25 1.73
N VAL A 284 -7.53 -6.15 2.01
CA VAL A 284 -8.97 -5.90 1.79
C VAL A 284 -9.45 -4.70 2.60
N ASN A 285 -9.01 -4.55 3.85
CA ASN A 285 -9.38 -3.41 4.68
C ASN A 285 -8.82 -2.09 4.12
N ASN A 286 -7.55 -2.08 3.74
CA ASN A 286 -6.91 -0.90 3.15
C ASN A 286 -7.55 -0.50 1.81
N ALA A 287 -7.85 -1.47 0.95
CA ALA A 287 -8.55 -1.24 -0.30
C ALA A 287 -9.96 -0.69 -0.09
N LYS A 288 -10.73 -1.22 0.87
CA LYS A 288 -12.07 -0.70 1.23
C LYS A 288 -12.00 0.76 1.70
N ASN A 289 -11.05 1.07 2.58
CA ASN A 289 -10.86 2.44 3.06
C ASN A 289 -10.51 3.40 1.91
N LYS A 290 -9.64 2.96 0.99
CA LYS A 290 -9.28 3.77 -0.18
C LYS A 290 -10.47 3.97 -1.12
N ILE A 291 -11.27 2.94 -1.37
CA ILE A 291 -12.48 3.06 -2.20
C ILE A 291 -13.47 4.05 -1.58
N LEU A 292 -13.66 3.99 -0.25
CA LEU A 292 -14.51 4.94 0.47
C LEU A 292 -13.99 6.38 0.32
N GLU A 293 -12.69 6.61 0.49
CA GLU A 293 -12.05 7.92 0.25
C GLU A 293 -12.35 8.44 -1.16
N LEU A 294 -12.17 7.59 -2.19
CA LEU A 294 -12.43 7.96 -3.58
C LEU A 294 -13.93 8.29 -3.81
N GLN A 295 -14.85 7.56 -3.19
CA GLN A 295 -16.28 7.83 -3.27
C GLN A 295 -16.65 9.16 -2.62
N THR A 296 -16.15 9.43 -1.41
CA THR A 296 -16.34 10.71 -0.72
C THR A 296 -15.82 11.88 -1.55
N ASN A 297 -14.65 11.72 -2.18
CA ASN A 297 -14.09 12.74 -3.06
C ASN A 297 -14.98 13.00 -4.28
N ILE A 298 -15.57 11.96 -4.89
CA ILE A 298 -16.51 12.12 -6.01
C ILE A 298 -17.75 12.91 -5.58
N GLU A 299 -18.31 12.62 -4.39
CA GLU A 299 -19.47 13.32 -3.85
C GLU A 299 -19.16 14.79 -3.57
N GLN A 300 -18.02 15.07 -2.95
CA GLN A 300 -17.54 16.44 -2.70
C GLN A 300 -17.37 17.22 -4.01
N GLN A 301 -16.78 16.60 -5.04
CA GLN A 301 -16.64 17.21 -6.36
C GLN A 301 -18.00 17.57 -6.97
N LYS A 302 -18.98 16.66 -6.92
CA LYS A 302 -20.34 16.92 -7.43
C LYS A 302 -21.01 18.07 -6.69
N LYS A 303 -20.91 18.09 -5.35
CA LYS A 303 -21.47 19.14 -4.51
C LYS A 303 -20.86 20.51 -4.84
N SER A 304 -19.53 20.58 -4.91
CA SER A 304 -18.81 21.81 -5.26
C SER A 304 -19.19 22.32 -6.66
N GLN A 305 -19.35 21.44 -7.63
CA GLN A 305 -19.79 21.82 -8.98
C GLN A 305 -21.22 22.37 -8.99
N GLU A 306 -22.13 21.80 -8.20
CA GLU A 306 -23.51 22.26 -8.13
C GLU A 306 -23.61 23.63 -7.43
N GLU A 307 -22.90 23.82 -6.32
CA GLU A 307 -22.79 25.11 -5.63
C GLU A 307 -22.21 26.21 -6.53
N MET A 308 -21.23 25.88 -7.36
CA MET A 308 -20.65 26.82 -8.33
C MET A 308 -21.66 27.22 -9.41
N LYS A 309 -22.44 26.27 -9.94
CA LYS A 309 -23.49 26.56 -10.93
C LYS A 309 -24.59 27.46 -10.36
N GLN A 310 -25.03 27.19 -9.13
CA GLN A 310 -26.05 27.99 -8.46
C GLN A 310 -25.59 29.44 -8.29
N ARG A 311 -24.37 29.66 -7.81
CA ARG A 311 -23.80 31.01 -7.67
C ARG A 311 -23.62 31.73 -8.98
N PHE A 312 -23.13 31.05 -10.01
CA PHE A 312 -23.03 31.66 -11.34
C PHE A 312 -24.41 32.14 -11.84
N ALA A 313 -25.48 31.39 -11.55
CA ALA A 313 -26.84 31.83 -11.88
C ALA A 313 -27.28 33.04 -11.04
N GLU A 314 -26.95 33.08 -9.75
CA GLU A 314 -27.23 34.22 -8.86
C GLU A 314 -26.48 35.49 -9.27
N GLU A 315 -25.17 35.38 -9.52
CA GLU A 315 -24.31 36.47 -10.00
C GLU A 315 -24.78 36.99 -11.35
N LYS A 316 -25.10 36.09 -12.29
CA LYS A 316 -25.71 36.46 -13.58
C LYS A 316 -27.02 37.24 -13.38
N ASN A 317 -27.90 36.77 -12.50
CA ASN A 317 -29.17 37.44 -12.22
C ASN A 317 -28.96 38.80 -11.55
N SER A 318 -27.98 38.92 -10.65
CA SER A 318 -27.60 40.17 -9.99
C SER A 318 -27.04 41.19 -10.99
N LEU A 319 -26.15 40.73 -11.88
CA LEU A 319 -25.59 41.55 -12.96
C LEU A 319 -26.70 42.06 -13.88
N ILE A 320 -27.61 41.18 -14.31
CA ILE A 320 -28.75 41.55 -15.15
C ILE A 320 -29.60 42.63 -14.44
N LYS A 321 -29.95 42.44 -13.17
CA LYS A 321 -30.70 43.45 -12.39
C LYS A 321 -29.98 44.78 -12.30
N THR A 322 -28.67 44.75 -12.05
CA THR A 322 -27.83 45.95 -11.95
C THR A 322 -27.84 46.71 -13.26
N VAL A 323 -27.60 46.02 -14.38
CA VAL A 323 -27.64 46.61 -15.73
C VAL A 323 -29.00 47.25 -16.02
N TYR A 324 -30.10 46.55 -15.75
CA TYR A 324 -31.44 47.13 -15.92
C TYR A 324 -31.65 48.38 -15.05
N ARG A 325 -31.19 48.36 -13.79
CA ARG A 325 -31.29 49.52 -12.90
C ARG A 325 -30.50 50.71 -13.44
N THR A 326 -29.29 50.49 -13.95
CA THR A 326 -28.46 51.54 -14.56
C THR A 326 -29.13 52.13 -15.81
N PHE A 327 -29.76 51.29 -16.65
CA PHE A 327 -30.52 51.77 -17.80
C PHE A 327 -31.76 52.58 -17.39
N ASP A 328 -32.51 52.13 -16.39
CA ASP A 328 -33.68 52.85 -15.86
C ASP A 328 -33.29 54.18 -15.18
N GLU A 329 -32.15 54.22 -14.49
CA GLU A 329 -31.60 55.45 -13.90
C GLU A 329 -31.10 56.41 -15.00
N SER A 330 -30.49 55.90 -16.07
CA SER A 330 -30.02 56.71 -17.19
C SER A 330 -31.17 57.31 -18.01
N THR A 331 -32.26 56.56 -18.24
CA THR A 331 -33.46 57.06 -18.93
C THR A 331 -34.21 58.10 -18.10
N LYS A 332 -34.31 57.93 -16.77
CA LYS A 332 -34.83 58.98 -15.87
C LYS A 332 -33.96 60.23 -15.87
N SER A 333 -32.65 60.10 -16.05
CA SER A 333 -31.73 61.25 -16.15
C SER A 333 -31.83 61.99 -17.49
N GLU A 334 -32.24 61.31 -18.57
CA GLU A 334 -32.53 61.91 -19.88
C GLU A 334 -33.91 62.60 -19.91
N GLU A 335 -34.94 62.02 -19.29
CA GLU A 335 -36.26 62.66 -19.18
C GLU A 335 -36.23 63.98 -18.37
N ILE A 336 -35.28 64.14 -17.45
CA ILE A 336 -35.08 65.38 -16.67
C ILE A 336 -34.32 66.46 -17.48
N LYS A 337 -33.71 66.13 -18.63
CA LYS A 337 -32.94 67.07 -19.47
C LYS A 337 -33.72 67.72 -20.62
N THR A 338 -35.04 67.51 -20.71
CA THR A 338 -35.88 68.24 -21.69
C THR A 338 -37.07 68.91 -21.02
N PRO A 339 -37.00 70.24 -20.86
CA PRO A 339 -38.08 71.08 -21.34
C PRO A 339 -37.59 72.36 -22.05
N LEU A 340 -38.45 72.89 -22.92
CA LEU A 340 -38.37 74.12 -23.73
C LEU A 340 -37.70 73.98 -25.11
N GLU A 341 -38.53 73.80 -26.14
CA GLU A 341 -38.91 74.92 -27.02
C GLU A 341 -40.20 74.58 -27.80
N GLU A 342 -41.18 75.48 -27.70
CA GLU A 342 -42.45 75.45 -28.41
C GLU A 342 -42.32 75.97 -29.87
N ASN A 343 -43.25 75.48 -30.69
CA ASN A 343 -43.80 76.07 -31.93
C ASN A 343 -43.08 75.79 -33.25
N ILE A 344 -43.79 75.08 -34.16
CA ILE A 344 -44.17 75.53 -35.51
C ILE A 344 -45.35 74.68 -36.02
N GLU A 345 -46.22 75.35 -36.77
CA GLU A 345 -47.57 75.00 -37.22
C GLU A 345 -47.72 73.80 -38.18
N ILE A 346 -48.85 73.10 -38.00
CA ILE A 346 -49.86 72.63 -38.97
C ILE A 346 -49.40 72.28 -40.41
N ARG A 347 -49.61 71.01 -40.81
CA ARG A 347 -50.33 70.68 -42.08
C ARG A 347 -50.83 69.23 -42.14
N ASN A 348 -52.15 69.12 -42.36
CA ASN A 348 -52.92 67.91 -42.67
C ASN A 348 -52.34 67.08 -43.82
N VAL A 349 -52.32 65.72 -43.73
CA VAL A 349 -52.81 64.78 -44.78
C VAL A 349 -53.17 63.40 -44.15
N LYS A 350 -54.29 62.85 -44.65
CA LYS A 350 -55.06 61.61 -44.35
C LYS A 350 -54.30 60.25 -44.31
N PRO A 351 -54.94 59.20 -43.75
CA PRO A 351 -54.31 57.91 -43.42
C PRO A 351 -54.27 56.93 -44.61
N LYS A 352 -53.25 56.07 -44.67
CA LYS A 352 -53.24 54.87 -45.52
C LYS A 352 -53.19 53.58 -44.70
N LYS A 353 -54.08 52.68 -45.10
CA LYS A 353 -54.46 51.39 -44.52
C LYS A 353 -53.34 50.34 -44.58
N ARG A 354 -53.36 49.47 -43.56
CA ARG A 354 -53.17 47.99 -43.54
C ARG A 354 -52.15 47.37 -44.51
N LYS A 355 -51.34 46.45 -43.96
CA LYS A 355 -51.49 45.00 -44.25
C LYS A 355 -50.76 44.14 -43.20
N LYS A 356 -51.54 43.25 -42.55
CA LYS A 356 -51.08 41.96 -42.05
C LYS A 356 -50.54 41.16 -43.25
N CYS A 357 -49.48 40.39 -43.05
CA CYS A 357 -49.32 39.11 -43.75
C CYS A 357 -48.67 38.07 -42.84
N CYS A 358 -49.22 36.87 -42.90
CA CYS A 358 -48.92 35.67 -42.12
C CYS A 358 -47.62 35.00 -42.57
N MET A 359 -47.15 34.11 -41.68
CA MET A 359 -46.59 32.77 -41.90
C MET A 359 -45.93 32.46 -43.25
N CYS A 360 -44.71 31.92 -43.17
CA CYS A 360 -44.41 30.60 -43.73
C CYS A 360 -43.43 29.85 -42.82
N VAL A 361 -43.92 28.73 -42.29
CA VAL A 361 -43.16 27.51 -41.99
C VAL A 361 -42.82 26.83 -43.33
N ILE A 362 -41.86 25.89 -43.32
CA ILE A 362 -41.45 24.85 -44.30
C ILE A 362 -39.92 25.00 -44.49
N THR A 363 -39.03 24.06 -44.17
CA THR A 363 -39.12 22.62 -43.86
C THR A 363 -37.92 22.24 -42.99
#